data_AF-A0AB38WMG6-F1
#
_entry.id   AF-A0AB38WMG6-F1
#
_cell.length_a   1.000
_cell.length_b   1.000
_cell.length_c   1.000
_cell.angle_alpha   90.00
_cell.angle_beta   90.00
_cell.angle_gamma   90.00
#
_symmetry.space_group_name_H-M   'P 1'
#
loop_
_entity.id
_entity.type
_entity.pdbx_description
1 polymer ?
#
loop_
_entity_poly.entity_id
_entity_poly.type
_entity_poly.pdbx_seq_one_letter_code
_entity_poly.pdbx_strand_id
1 'polypeptide(L)'
;MIIRAIDGLNETIGRIVSVVAIVFAAFIIYDVFMRYVLNDPTRWAFDVTKQMFGFYFVLLGGYALRHQAHVRVDLLTANLSETPARIVDVVLILGILGSLLAGIATATEASAIGAMLALLIVIFRGKFRWISFYGAMLETGRTSAMILFIVIGATAFTGVFNITGGLRATQEIIRGMDMEPWMLITMMLFIVFILGAFLDWTGIVLLSFPIFLPIVQEMDVSLLWFVVLMSVVLQTSFLTPPFGYALFYLRAIAPKSVKTSQIIIGVLPFIGLILIMCLGVAIFPQLVTWLPETLYTK
;
A
#
# COMPACT_ATOMS: atom_id res chain seq x y z
N MET A 1 35.86 -1.90 -7.78
CA MET A 1 35.83 -3.35 -7.56
C MET A 1 34.74 -3.75 -6.56
N ILE A 2 34.69 -3.10 -5.38
CA ILE A 2 33.69 -3.35 -4.33
C ILE A 2 32.25 -3.14 -4.80
N ILE A 3 31.96 -2.02 -5.49
CA ILE A 3 30.60 -1.74 -6.01
C ILE A 3 30.11 -2.81 -6.98
N ARG A 4 30.96 -3.27 -7.91
CA ARG A 4 30.61 -4.36 -8.85
C ARG A 4 30.39 -5.71 -8.16
N ALA A 5 31.10 -5.95 -7.06
CA ALA A 5 30.90 -7.16 -6.24
C ALA A 5 29.59 -7.11 -5.45
N ILE A 6 29.27 -5.95 -4.85
CA ILE A 6 27.99 -5.69 -4.18
C ILE A 6 26.83 -5.80 -5.18
N ASP A 7 27.00 -5.22 -6.37
CA ASP A 7 26.03 -5.30 -7.45
C ASP A 7 25.81 -6.75 -7.93
N GLY A 8 26.87 -7.52 -8.11
CA GLY A 8 26.78 -8.93 -8.48
C GLY A 8 26.13 -9.80 -7.40
N LEU A 9 26.41 -9.49 -6.14
CA LEU A 9 25.76 -10.12 -4.98
C LEU A 9 24.26 -9.77 -4.95
N ASN A 10 23.90 -8.49 -5.08
CA ASN A 10 22.51 -8.04 -5.15
C ASN A 10 21.75 -8.69 -6.31
N GLU A 11 22.39 -8.84 -7.48
CA GLU A 11 21.81 -9.53 -8.64
C GLU A 11 21.51 -11.00 -8.33
N THR A 12 22.47 -11.68 -7.70
CA THR A 12 22.37 -13.10 -7.37
C THR A 12 21.32 -13.34 -6.28
N ILE A 13 21.35 -12.53 -5.22
CA ILE A 13 20.36 -12.56 -4.14
C ILE A 13 18.97 -12.26 -4.70
N GLY A 14 18.81 -11.20 -5.50
CA GLY A 14 17.54 -10.84 -6.11
C GLY A 14 16.96 -11.98 -6.95
N ARG A 15 17.79 -12.63 -7.77
CA ARG A 15 17.39 -13.79 -8.59
C ARG A 15 16.96 -15.00 -7.77
N ILE A 16 17.68 -15.33 -6.69
CA ILE A 16 17.36 -16.43 -5.79
C ILE A 16 16.05 -16.13 -5.03
N VAL A 17 15.96 -14.93 -4.46
CA VAL A 17 14.80 -14.53 -3.66
C VAL A 17 13.57 -14.45 -4.53
N SER A 18 13.65 -13.99 -5.78
CA SER A 18 12.51 -14.01 -6.71
C SER A 18 11.87 -15.39 -6.89
N VAL A 19 12.64 -16.48 -6.72
CA VAL A 19 12.12 -17.85 -6.74
C VAL A 19 11.48 -18.22 -5.39
N VAL A 20 12.02 -17.71 -4.28
CA VAL A 20 11.40 -17.83 -2.94
C VAL A 20 10.01 -17.19 -2.90
N ALA A 21 9.70 -16.27 -3.82
CA ALA A 21 8.38 -15.63 -3.97
C ALA A 21 7.29 -16.65 -4.25
N ILE A 22 7.62 -17.66 -5.07
CA ILE A 22 6.73 -18.75 -5.44
C ILE A 22 6.42 -19.57 -4.19
N VAL A 23 7.45 -19.89 -3.41
CA VAL A 23 7.31 -20.66 -2.17
C VAL A 23 6.47 -19.87 -1.16
N PHE A 24 6.72 -18.56 -1.04
CA PHE A 24 5.96 -17.66 -0.19
C PHE A 24 4.48 -17.58 -0.60
N ALA A 25 4.20 -17.36 -1.89
CA ALA A 25 2.85 -17.36 -2.43
C ALA A 25 2.17 -18.73 -2.25
N ALA A 26 2.90 -19.83 -2.41
CA ALA A 26 2.38 -21.18 -2.18
C ALA A 26 1.98 -21.41 -0.72
N PHE A 27 2.75 -20.90 0.25
CA PHE A 27 2.38 -20.95 1.67
C PHE A 27 1.13 -20.13 1.99
N ILE A 28 0.97 -18.93 1.41
CA ILE A 28 -0.26 -18.15 1.55
C ILE A 28 -1.45 -18.92 0.99
N ILE A 29 -1.31 -19.47 -0.21
CA ILE A 29 -2.40 -20.21 -0.88
C ILE A 29 -2.75 -21.47 -0.09
N TYR A 30 -1.75 -22.16 0.45
CA TYR A 30 -1.95 -23.30 1.33
C TYR A 30 -2.70 -22.91 2.61
N ASP A 31 -2.26 -21.86 3.32
CA ASP A 31 -2.91 -21.39 4.56
C ASP A 31 -4.37 -20.99 4.30
N VAL A 32 -4.62 -20.26 3.21
CA VAL A 32 -5.97 -19.91 2.74
C VAL A 32 -6.78 -21.17 2.44
N PHE A 33 -6.25 -22.13 1.69
CA PHE A 33 -6.97 -23.35 1.33
C PHE A 33 -7.31 -24.19 2.56
N MET A 34 -6.35 -24.40 3.45
CA MET A 34 -6.54 -25.15 4.69
C MET A 34 -7.61 -24.47 5.58
N ARG A 35 -7.55 -23.15 5.71
CA ARG A 35 -8.49 -22.38 6.54
C ARG A 35 -9.90 -22.36 5.96
N TYR A 36 -10.07 -22.11 4.67
CA TYR A 36 -11.39 -21.85 4.08
C TYR A 36 -12.03 -23.06 3.39
N VAL A 37 -11.24 -24.01 2.87
CA VAL A 37 -11.76 -25.20 2.18
C VAL A 37 -11.80 -26.41 3.10
N LEU A 38 -10.72 -26.62 3.86
CA LEU A 38 -10.61 -27.78 4.76
C LEU A 38 -11.01 -27.48 6.21
N ASN A 39 -11.28 -26.20 6.53
CA ASN A 39 -11.68 -25.72 7.84
C ASN A 39 -10.70 -26.11 8.97
N ASP A 40 -9.41 -26.23 8.63
CA ASP A 40 -8.32 -26.64 9.54
C ASP A 40 -7.18 -25.59 9.51
N PRO A 41 -7.26 -24.53 10.34
CA PRO A 41 -6.30 -23.42 10.29
C PRO A 41 -4.91 -23.82 10.79
N THR A 42 -3.92 -23.74 9.91
CA THR A 42 -2.52 -24.09 10.19
C THR A 42 -1.74 -22.91 10.77
N ARG A 43 -1.67 -22.80 12.10
CA ARG A 43 -0.90 -21.72 12.80
C ARG A 43 0.55 -21.62 12.33
N TRP A 44 1.20 -22.75 12.11
CA TRP A 44 2.58 -22.78 11.64
C TRP A 44 2.74 -22.18 10.24
N ALA A 45 1.79 -22.41 9.32
CA ALA A 45 1.86 -21.89 7.96
C ALA A 45 1.66 -20.36 7.97
N PHE A 46 0.78 -19.87 8.83
CA PHE A 46 0.59 -18.43 9.05
C PHE A 46 1.84 -17.76 9.62
N ASP A 47 2.49 -18.36 10.61
CA ASP A 47 3.72 -17.83 11.20
C ASP A 47 4.90 -17.89 10.22
N VAL A 48 5.04 -18.99 9.48
CA VAL A 48 6.03 -19.12 8.39
C VAL A 48 5.79 -18.06 7.32
N THR A 49 4.54 -17.82 6.93
CA THR A 49 4.17 -16.76 5.99
C THR A 49 4.63 -15.41 6.51
N LYS A 50 4.35 -15.06 7.77
CA LYS A 50 4.82 -13.78 8.35
C LYS A 50 6.34 -13.65 8.40
N GLN A 51 7.06 -14.72 8.73
CA GLN A 51 8.52 -14.69 8.79
C GLN A 51 9.14 -14.63 7.38
N MET A 52 8.60 -15.41 6.45
CA MET A 52 9.00 -15.38 5.04
C MET A 52 8.73 -14.00 4.43
N PHE A 53 7.65 -13.34 4.80
CA PHE A 53 7.38 -11.95 4.42
C PHE A 53 8.58 -11.08 4.81
N GLY A 54 8.95 -11.04 6.11
CA GLY A 54 10.13 -10.28 6.58
C GLY A 54 11.45 -10.66 5.90
N PHE A 55 11.68 -11.95 5.58
CA PHE A 55 12.92 -12.42 4.98
C PHE A 55 13.02 -12.11 3.49
N TYR A 56 11.95 -12.37 2.75
CA TYR A 56 11.76 -12.03 1.34
C TYR A 56 12.00 -10.53 1.12
N PHE A 57 11.57 -9.76 2.10
CA PHE A 57 11.63 -8.33 2.12
C PHE A 57 13.01 -7.72 2.32
N VAL A 58 13.79 -8.23 3.28
CA VAL A 58 15.15 -7.74 3.54
C VAL A 58 16.08 -8.04 2.37
N LEU A 59 15.95 -9.21 1.75
CA LEU A 59 16.90 -9.69 0.75
C LEU A 59 16.71 -9.06 -0.64
N LEU A 60 15.51 -8.61 -1.00
CA LEU A 60 15.28 -7.95 -2.29
C LEU A 60 15.66 -6.46 -2.30
N GLY A 61 15.88 -5.85 -1.12
CA GLY A 61 16.14 -4.41 -0.95
C GLY A 61 17.21 -3.86 -1.90
N GLY A 62 18.36 -4.53 -1.96
CA GLY A 62 19.49 -4.15 -2.81
C GLY A 62 19.25 -4.36 -4.32
N TYR A 63 18.47 -5.37 -4.69
CA TYR A 63 18.11 -5.64 -6.09
C TYR A 63 17.16 -4.58 -6.66
N ALA A 64 16.26 -4.10 -5.80
CA ALA A 64 15.26 -3.11 -6.17
C ALA A 64 15.86 -1.73 -6.47
N LEU A 65 16.69 -1.24 -5.56
CA LEU A 65 17.37 0.04 -5.66
C LEU A 65 18.19 0.17 -6.95
N ARG A 66 18.72 -0.97 -7.44
CA ARG A 66 19.61 -1.01 -8.61
C ARG A 66 18.93 -0.76 -9.95
N HIS A 67 17.67 -1.19 -10.16
CA HIS A 67 17.04 -1.01 -11.47
C HIS A 67 15.67 -0.34 -11.53
N GLN A 68 15.40 0.60 -10.61
CA GLN A 68 14.44 1.70 -10.80
C GLN A 68 13.17 1.35 -11.61
N ALA A 69 12.43 0.30 -11.21
CA ALA A 69 11.24 -0.11 -11.96
C ALA A 69 9.97 0.36 -11.27
N HIS A 70 9.00 0.71 -12.11
CA HIS A 70 7.66 1.10 -11.73
C HIS A 70 6.67 0.06 -12.27
N VAL A 71 5.71 -0.30 -11.42
CA VAL A 71 4.67 -1.33 -11.62
C VAL A 71 3.90 -1.13 -12.93
N ARG A 72 3.53 -2.19 -13.67
CA ARG A 72 2.45 -2.18 -14.67
C ARG A 72 1.50 -3.34 -14.41
N VAL A 73 0.20 -3.07 -14.35
CA VAL A 73 -0.85 -4.09 -14.21
C VAL A 73 -1.88 -3.87 -15.31
N ASP A 74 -1.78 -4.60 -16.41
CA ASP A 74 -2.86 -4.74 -17.40
C ASP A 74 -2.67 -6.05 -18.17
N LEU A 75 -3.31 -7.12 -17.69
CA LEU A 75 -3.24 -8.45 -18.33
C LEU A 75 -4.63 -9.07 -18.59
N LEU A 76 -5.65 -8.75 -17.78
CA LEU A 76 -6.96 -9.39 -17.86
C LEU A 76 -7.98 -8.64 -18.75
N THR A 77 -7.87 -7.31 -18.85
CA THR A 77 -8.79 -6.44 -19.60
C THR A 77 -8.32 -6.09 -21.01
N ALA A 78 -7.04 -6.33 -21.33
CA ALA A 78 -6.40 -5.85 -22.57
C ALA A 78 -7.06 -6.32 -23.88
N ASN A 79 -7.83 -7.43 -23.84
CA ASN A 79 -8.51 -7.99 -25.00
C ASN A 79 -10.05 -7.97 -24.90
N LEU A 80 -10.62 -7.34 -23.86
CA LEU A 80 -12.07 -7.19 -23.69
C LEU A 80 -12.53 -5.87 -24.30
N SER A 81 -13.75 -5.82 -24.83
CA SER A 81 -14.38 -4.55 -25.18
C SER A 81 -14.65 -3.73 -23.90
N GLU A 82 -14.78 -2.40 -24.03
CA GLU A 82 -14.82 -1.51 -22.86
C GLU A 82 -15.93 -1.84 -21.85
N THR A 83 -17.07 -2.37 -22.30
CA THR A 83 -18.23 -2.63 -21.43
C THR A 83 -18.05 -3.90 -20.57
N PRO A 84 -17.68 -5.07 -21.13
CA PRO A 84 -17.30 -6.23 -20.32
C PRO A 84 -16.12 -5.98 -19.38
N ALA A 85 -15.11 -5.22 -19.80
CA ALA A 85 -13.97 -4.89 -18.95
C ALA A 85 -14.41 -4.14 -17.68
N ARG A 86 -15.24 -3.09 -17.83
CA ARG A 86 -15.78 -2.32 -16.70
C ARG A 86 -16.63 -3.16 -15.75
N ILE A 87 -17.43 -4.10 -16.27
CA ILE A 87 -18.23 -5.01 -15.44
C ILE A 87 -17.33 -5.92 -14.62
N VAL A 88 -16.30 -6.49 -15.25
CA VAL A 88 -15.30 -7.33 -14.57
C VAL A 88 -14.58 -6.53 -13.47
N ASP A 89 -14.19 -5.29 -13.73
CA ASP A 89 -13.55 -4.42 -12.74
C ASP A 89 -14.45 -4.12 -11.54
N VAL A 90 -15.73 -3.78 -11.77
CA VAL A 90 -16.69 -3.50 -10.70
C VAL A 90 -16.96 -4.76 -9.86
N VAL A 91 -17.12 -5.92 -10.50
CA VAL A 91 -17.32 -7.19 -9.80
C VAL A 91 -16.08 -7.57 -8.99
N LEU A 92 -14.88 -7.35 -9.51
CA LEU A 92 -13.62 -7.56 -8.76
C LEU A 92 -13.53 -6.63 -7.55
N ILE A 93 -13.80 -5.33 -7.73
CA ILE A 93 -13.76 -4.34 -6.65
C ILE A 93 -14.75 -4.71 -5.55
N LEU A 94 -16.01 -4.98 -5.90
CA LEU A 94 -17.06 -5.35 -4.95
C LEU A 94 -16.78 -6.72 -4.29
N GLY A 95 -16.24 -7.68 -5.03
CA GLY A 95 -15.86 -8.99 -4.50
C GLY A 95 -14.73 -8.89 -3.48
N ILE A 96 -13.68 -8.11 -3.77
CA ILE A 96 -12.56 -7.90 -2.85
C ILE A 96 -13.03 -7.14 -1.61
N LEU A 97 -13.74 -6.01 -1.77
CA LEU A 97 -14.30 -5.23 -0.65
C LEU A 97 -15.27 -6.07 0.18
N GLY A 98 -16.16 -6.83 -0.45
CA GLY A 98 -17.10 -7.71 0.23
C GLY A 98 -16.39 -8.80 1.03
N SER A 99 -15.36 -9.43 0.46
CA SER A 99 -14.57 -10.46 1.16
C SER A 99 -13.77 -9.90 2.33
N LEU A 100 -13.27 -8.68 2.22
CA LEU A 100 -12.59 -7.94 3.30
C LEU A 100 -13.57 -7.61 4.43
N LEU A 101 -14.72 -7.02 4.11
CA LEU A 101 -15.72 -6.60 5.10
C LEU A 101 -16.36 -7.80 5.81
N ALA A 102 -16.60 -8.90 5.08
CA ALA A 102 -17.11 -10.13 5.67
C ALA A 102 -16.06 -10.90 6.50
N GLY A 103 -14.81 -10.45 6.53
CA GLY A 103 -13.71 -11.14 7.19
C GLY A 103 -13.35 -12.49 6.55
N ILE A 104 -13.78 -12.71 5.31
CA ILE A 104 -13.57 -13.96 4.55
C ILE A 104 -12.17 -13.98 3.93
N ALA A 105 -11.58 -12.84 3.59
CA ALA A 105 -10.23 -12.79 3.05
C ALA A 105 -9.55 -11.48 3.44
N THR A 106 -8.26 -11.56 3.78
CA THR A 106 -7.43 -10.35 3.93
C THR A 106 -6.96 -9.84 2.56
N ALA A 107 -6.53 -8.57 2.48
CA ALA A 107 -6.09 -7.98 1.21
C ALA A 107 -4.90 -8.74 0.59
N THR A 108 -4.02 -9.27 1.44
CA THR A 108 -2.89 -10.13 1.05
C THR A 108 -3.34 -11.49 0.53
N GLU A 109 -4.34 -12.10 1.17
CA GLU A 109 -4.92 -13.38 0.73
C GLU A 109 -5.66 -13.23 -0.60
N ALA A 110 -6.48 -12.19 -0.75
CA ALA A 110 -7.17 -11.88 -2.00
C ALA A 110 -6.19 -11.62 -3.17
N SER A 111 -5.10 -10.89 -2.90
CA SER A 111 -4.06 -10.63 -3.89
C SER A 111 -3.32 -11.91 -4.32
N ALA A 112 -3.02 -12.82 -3.38
CA ALA A 112 -2.36 -14.09 -3.68
C ALA A 112 -3.24 -15.03 -4.53
N ILE A 113 -4.53 -15.14 -4.18
CA ILE A 113 -5.51 -15.91 -4.94
C ILE A 113 -5.67 -15.32 -6.36
N GLY A 114 -5.77 -13.99 -6.47
CA GLY A 114 -5.86 -13.30 -7.76
C GLY A 114 -4.66 -13.56 -8.67
N ALA A 115 -3.44 -13.52 -8.12
CA ALA A 115 -2.22 -13.83 -8.86
C ALA A 115 -2.18 -15.30 -9.31
N MET A 116 -2.61 -16.23 -8.45
CA MET A 116 -2.72 -17.66 -8.79
C MET A 116 -3.72 -17.90 -9.92
N LEU A 117 -4.90 -17.28 -9.86
CA LEU A 117 -5.91 -17.38 -10.92
C LEU A 117 -5.40 -16.82 -12.25
N ALA A 118 -4.71 -15.68 -12.23
CA ALA A 118 -4.10 -15.11 -13.43
C ALA A 118 -3.04 -16.05 -14.04
N LEU A 119 -2.21 -16.69 -13.20
CA LEU A 119 -1.23 -17.69 -13.63
C LEU A 119 -1.91 -18.90 -14.28
N LEU A 120 -2.94 -19.45 -13.64
CA LEU A 120 -3.71 -20.59 -14.17
C LEU A 120 -4.34 -20.25 -15.53
N ILE A 121 -4.92 -19.08 -15.69
CA ILE A 121 -5.51 -18.62 -16.96
C ILE A 121 -4.45 -18.58 -18.07
N VAL A 122 -3.25 -18.07 -17.79
CA VAL A 122 -2.15 -17.99 -18.77
C VAL A 122 -1.66 -19.40 -19.17
N ILE A 123 -1.58 -20.33 -18.20
CA ILE A 123 -1.23 -21.73 -18.44
C ILE A 123 -2.29 -22.41 -19.31
N PHE A 124 -3.57 -22.33 -18.95
CA PHE A 124 -4.65 -22.95 -19.72
C PHE A 124 -4.83 -22.35 -21.12
N ARG A 125 -4.45 -21.08 -21.32
CA ARG A 125 -4.42 -20.44 -22.65
C ARG A 125 -3.20 -20.83 -23.49
N GLY A 126 -2.28 -21.66 -22.98
CA GLY A 126 -1.06 -22.05 -23.69
C GLY A 126 -0.08 -20.91 -23.94
N LYS A 127 -0.24 -19.77 -23.24
CA LYS A 127 0.61 -18.57 -23.41
C LYS A 127 1.73 -18.48 -22.39
N PHE A 128 1.87 -19.48 -21.53
CA PHE A 128 2.88 -19.50 -20.49
C PHE A 128 4.30 -19.57 -21.08
N ARG A 129 5.14 -18.62 -20.66
CA ARG A 129 6.57 -18.60 -20.97
C ARG A 129 7.35 -18.36 -19.69
N TRP A 130 8.28 -19.25 -19.38
CA TRP A 130 9.09 -19.18 -18.15
C TRP A 130 9.83 -17.85 -18.01
N ILE A 131 10.34 -17.32 -19.12
CA ILE A 131 11.03 -16.02 -19.16
C ILE A 131 10.11 -14.85 -18.76
N SER A 132 8.86 -14.85 -19.20
CA SER A 132 7.89 -13.80 -18.86
C SER A 132 7.43 -13.92 -17.41
N PHE A 133 7.21 -15.16 -16.94
CA PHE A 133 6.86 -15.42 -15.55
C PHE A 133 7.98 -14.99 -14.59
N TYR A 134 9.23 -15.36 -14.89
CA TYR A 134 10.38 -14.96 -14.10
C TYR A 134 10.60 -13.43 -14.09
N GLY A 135 10.38 -12.78 -15.24
CA GLY A 135 10.39 -11.31 -15.33
C GLY A 135 9.37 -10.64 -14.40
N ALA A 136 8.13 -11.14 -14.38
CA ALA A 136 7.09 -10.62 -13.50
C ALA A 136 7.41 -10.81 -12.00
N MET A 137 8.04 -11.93 -11.63
CA MET A 137 8.49 -12.14 -10.26
C MET A 137 9.61 -11.19 -9.84
N LEU A 138 10.59 -10.94 -10.73
CA LEU A 138 11.66 -9.97 -10.47
C LEU A 138 11.13 -8.55 -10.29
N GLU A 139 10.16 -8.15 -11.11
CA GLU A 139 9.53 -6.83 -11.02
C GLU A 139 8.72 -6.68 -9.72
N THR A 140 7.93 -7.71 -9.36
CA THR A 140 7.20 -7.77 -8.09
C THR A 140 8.15 -7.70 -6.89
N GLY A 141 9.25 -8.47 -6.94
CA GLY A 141 10.28 -8.47 -5.91
C GLY A 141 10.94 -7.10 -5.76
N ARG A 142 11.21 -6.41 -6.87
CA ARG A 142 11.77 -5.06 -6.87
C ARG A 142 10.82 -4.04 -6.21
N THR A 143 9.55 -3.98 -6.62
CA THR A 143 8.60 -3.02 -6.02
C THR A 143 8.44 -3.28 -4.52
N SER A 144 8.31 -4.55 -4.14
CA SER A 144 8.20 -4.94 -2.74
C SER A 144 9.38 -4.41 -1.95
N ALA A 145 10.61 -4.73 -2.38
CA ALA A 145 11.84 -4.33 -1.71
C ALA A 145 12.04 -2.83 -1.49
N MET A 146 11.60 -1.99 -2.43
CA MET A 146 11.64 -0.54 -2.25
C MET A 146 10.82 -0.10 -1.03
N ILE A 147 9.58 -0.61 -0.92
CA ILE A 147 8.68 -0.31 0.20
C ILE A 147 9.31 -0.71 1.52
N LEU A 148 10.08 -1.79 1.55
CA LEU A 148 10.56 -2.35 2.82
C LEU A 148 11.82 -1.71 3.30
N PHE A 149 12.66 -1.25 2.39
CA PHE A 149 13.78 -0.41 2.77
C PHE A 149 13.29 0.86 3.48
N ILE A 150 12.15 1.40 3.03
CA ILE A 150 11.45 2.50 3.71
C ILE A 150 10.93 2.04 5.08
N VAL A 151 10.29 0.87 5.19
CA VAL A 151 9.81 0.33 6.48
C VAL A 151 10.95 0.11 7.48
N ILE A 152 12.08 -0.45 7.04
CA ILE A 152 13.26 -0.68 7.88
C ILE A 152 13.82 0.66 8.36
N GLY A 153 14.02 1.62 7.45
CA GLY A 153 14.50 2.96 7.78
C GLY A 153 13.56 3.69 8.73
N ALA A 154 12.25 3.63 8.49
CA ALA A 154 11.24 4.21 9.35
C ALA A 154 11.19 3.52 10.72
N THR A 155 11.29 2.20 10.79
CA THR A 155 11.30 1.46 12.06
C THR A 155 12.56 1.75 12.87
N ALA A 156 13.73 1.81 12.22
CA ALA A 156 14.97 2.20 12.85
C ALA A 156 14.92 3.65 13.35
N PHE A 157 14.39 4.57 12.53
CA PHE A 157 14.17 5.96 12.91
C PHE A 157 13.21 6.06 14.10
N THR A 158 12.01 5.47 14.02
CA THR A 158 11.01 5.48 15.10
C THR A 158 11.57 4.84 16.37
N GLY A 159 12.35 3.77 16.25
CA GLY A 159 13.04 3.14 17.38
C GLY A 159 14.03 4.09 18.06
N VAL A 160 14.95 4.68 17.30
CA VAL A 160 15.93 5.66 17.83
C VAL A 160 15.22 6.90 18.37
N PHE A 161 14.27 7.47 17.64
CA PHE A 161 13.48 8.64 18.01
C PHE A 161 12.68 8.41 19.29
N ASN A 162 12.18 7.19 19.52
CA ASN A 162 11.50 6.83 20.75
C ASN A 162 12.50 6.72 21.92
N ILE A 163 13.63 6.04 21.73
CA ILE A 163 14.66 5.88 22.77
C ILE A 163 15.28 7.22 23.18
N THR A 164 15.48 8.14 22.25
CA THR A 164 16.00 9.49 22.54
C THR A 164 14.96 10.40 23.20
N GLY A 165 13.72 9.94 23.39
CA GLY A 165 12.63 10.72 23.95
C GLY A 165 12.02 11.73 22.96
N GLY A 166 12.40 11.67 21.68
CA GLY A 166 11.86 12.55 20.63
C GLY A 166 10.35 12.40 20.45
N LEU A 167 9.84 11.18 20.59
CA LEU A 167 8.39 10.90 20.57
C LEU A 167 7.67 11.71 21.65
N ARG A 168 8.11 11.57 22.90
CA ARG A 168 7.54 12.31 24.04
C ARG A 168 7.68 13.82 23.86
N ALA A 169 8.86 14.29 23.46
CA ALA A 169 9.10 15.72 23.25
C ALA A 169 8.18 16.32 22.17
N THR A 170 7.94 15.59 21.08
CA THR A 170 7.03 16.06 20.02
C THR A 170 5.59 16.07 20.50
N GLN A 171 5.16 15.04 21.24
CA GLN A 171 3.83 15.02 21.84
C GLN A 171 3.66 16.16 22.86
N GLU A 172 4.65 16.44 23.69
CA GLU A 172 4.63 17.56 24.63
C GLU A 172 4.57 18.91 23.93
N ILE A 173 5.31 19.11 22.83
CA ILE A 173 5.22 20.31 22.00
C ILE A 173 3.80 20.48 21.46
N ILE A 174 3.21 19.41 20.91
CA ILE A 174 1.84 19.44 20.37
C ILE A 174 0.82 19.74 21.47
N ARG A 175 0.90 19.05 22.61
CA ARG A 175 0.00 19.27 23.76
C ARG A 175 0.18 20.68 24.34
N GLY A 176 1.40 21.22 24.35
CA GLY A 176 1.71 22.55 24.83
C GLY A 176 1.18 23.69 23.96
N MET A 177 0.69 23.42 22.74
CA MET A 177 0.02 24.44 21.92
C MET A 177 -1.40 24.76 22.42
N ASP A 178 -1.98 23.91 23.29
CA ASP A 178 -3.30 24.08 23.90
C ASP A 178 -4.40 24.45 22.87
N MET A 179 -4.41 23.74 21.74
CA MET A 179 -5.30 24.01 20.61
C MET A 179 -6.62 23.27 20.74
N GLU A 180 -7.70 23.90 20.28
CA GLU A 180 -9.00 23.25 20.11
C GLU A 180 -8.88 21.98 19.23
N PRO A 181 -9.63 20.90 19.53
CA PRO A 181 -9.50 19.60 18.87
C PRO A 181 -9.52 19.66 17.34
N TRP A 182 -10.42 20.46 16.77
CA TRP A 182 -10.54 20.64 15.32
C TRP A 182 -9.32 21.30 14.69
N MET A 183 -8.74 22.28 15.38
CA MET A 183 -7.55 22.98 14.91
C MET A 183 -6.34 22.06 14.97
N LEU A 184 -6.26 21.23 16.01
CA LEU A 184 -5.20 20.25 16.18
C LEU A 184 -5.26 19.13 15.14
N ILE A 185 -6.45 18.59 14.86
CA ILE A 185 -6.65 17.60 13.78
C ILE A 185 -6.27 18.21 12.43
N THR A 186 -6.71 19.44 12.15
CA THR A 186 -6.38 20.13 10.89
C THR A 186 -4.86 20.32 10.74
N MET A 187 -4.17 20.68 11.82
CA MET A 187 -2.72 20.77 11.84
C MET A 187 -2.05 19.41 11.54
N MET A 188 -2.49 18.33 12.19
CA MET A 188 -1.96 16.98 11.95
C MET A 188 -2.15 16.55 10.48
N LEU A 189 -3.34 16.77 9.92
CA LEU A 189 -3.63 16.48 8.52
C LEU A 189 -2.78 17.32 7.57
N PHE A 190 -2.58 18.60 7.89
CA PHE A 190 -1.73 19.49 7.10
C PHE A 190 -0.27 19.03 7.13
N ILE A 191 0.25 18.64 8.30
CA ILE A 191 1.60 18.08 8.41
C ILE A 191 1.73 16.83 7.52
N VAL A 192 0.76 15.93 7.56
CA VAL A 192 0.74 14.71 6.73
C VAL A 192 0.67 15.01 5.24
N PHE A 193 -0.12 16.01 4.86
CA PHE A 193 -0.19 16.49 3.48
C PHE A 193 1.19 16.99 3.00
N ILE A 194 1.89 17.79 3.82
CA ILE A 194 3.24 18.28 3.50
C ILE A 194 4.26 17.15 3.50
N LEU A 195 4.21 16.22 4.46
CA LEU A 195 5.10 15.05 4.46
C LEU A 195 4.92 14.18 3.21
N GLY A 196 3.70 14.14 2.65
CA GLY A 196 3.37 13.52 1.38
C GLY A 196 4.20 14.00 0.19
N ALA A 197 4.80 15.20 0.29
CA ALA A 197 5.71 15.71 -0.72
C ALA A 197 7.06 14.99 -0.76
N PHE A 198 7.51 14.46 0.38
CA PHE A 198 8.88 13.98 0.58
C PHE A 198 8.95 12.48 0.85
N LEU A 199 7.91 11.92 1.45
CA LEU A 199 7.89 10.56 1.97
C LEU A 199 6.78 9.73 1.32
N ASP A 200 7.04 8.42 1.18
CA ASP A 200 6.01 7.46 0.80
C ASP A 200 4.96 7.30 1.91
N TRP A 201 3.75 6.85 1.55
CA TRP A 201 2.61 6.70 2.44
C TRP A 201 2.97 5.80 3.63
N THR A 202 3.75 4.75 3.38
CA THR A 202 4.24 3.82 4.39
C THR A 202 5.10 4.52 5.42
N GLY A 203 6.04 5.37 4.96
CA GLY A 203 6.94 6.12 5.84
C GLY A 203 6.20 7.15 6.69
N ILE A 204 5.20 7.82 6.10
CA ILE A 204 4.37 8.81 6.81
C ILE A 204 3.57 8.13 7.92
N VAL A 205 2.93 7.01 7.64
CA VAL A 205 2.17 6.25 8.63
C VAL A 205 3.06 5.79 9.79
N LEU A 206 4.22 5.21 9.49
CA LEU A 206 5.15 4.71 10.50
C LEU A 206 5.74 5.81 11.39
N LEU A 207 5.87 7.03 10.88
CA LEU A 207 6.37 8.19 11.62
C LEU A 207 5.24 8.87 12.42
N SER A 208 4.09 9.10 11.78
CA SER A 208 3.01 9.93 12.34
C SER A 208 2.11 9.18 13.31
N PHE A 209 1.78 7.90 13.07
CA PHE A 209 0.80 7.17 13.89
C PHE A 209 1.23 7.03 15.36
N PRO A 210 2.50 6.70 15.68
CA PRO A 210 2.95 6.66 17.08
C PRO A 210 2.81 8.01 17.80
N ILE A 211 2.86 9.12 17.07
CA ILE A 211 2.76 10.48 17.61
C ILE A 211 1.28 10.86 17.75
N PHE A 212 0.51 10.75 16.67
CA PHE A 212 -0.83 11.33 16.54
C PHE A 212 -1.93 10.47 17.17
N LEU A 213 -1.89 9.14 17.03
CA LEU A 213 -2.98 8.29 17.52
C LEU A 213 -3.19 8.40 19.04
N PRO A 214 -2.13 8.42 19.89
CA PRO A 214 -2.32 8.64 21.32
C PRO A 214 -2.96 9.99 21.65
N ILE A 215 -2.61 11.04 20.92
CA ILE A 215 -3.19 12.38 21.12
C ILE A 215 -4.67 12.39 20.72
N VAL A 216 -5.02 11.78 19.58
CA VAL A 216 -6.42 11.67 19.12
C VAL A 216 -7.26 10.83 20.08
N GLN A 217 -6.68 9.78 20.68
CA GLN A 217 -7.32 8.98 21.73
C GLN A 217 -7.66 9.82 22.97
N GLU A 218 -6.77 10.74 23.37
CA GLU A 218 -7.00 11.65 24.51
C GLU A 218 -8.10 12.68 24.24
N MET A 219 -8.42 12.95 22.97
CA MET A 219 -9.42 13.94 22.55
C MET A 219 -10.85 13.36 22.48
N ASP A 220 -11.05 12.10 22.86
CA ASP A 220 -12.31 11.34 22.73
C ASP A 220 -12.87 11.31 21.29
N VAL A 221 -11.99 11.40 20.29
CA VAL A 221 -12.34 11.32 18.87
C VAL A 221 -12.21 9.89 18.36
N SER A 222 -13.13 9.47 17.49
CA SER A 222 -13.06 8.15 16.85
C SER A 222 -11.76 7.98 16.05
N LEU A 223 -10.95 6.98 16.44
CA LEU A 223 -9.70 6.66 15.77
C LEU A 223 -9.93 6.22 14.33
N LEU A 224 -11.00 5.44 14.11
CA LEU A 224 -11.36 4.99 12.76
C LEU A 224 -11.62 6.19 11.86
N TRP A 225 -12.41 7.15 12.33
CA TRP A 225 -12.69 8.37 11.59
C TRP A 225 -11.42 9.15 11.27
N PHE A 226 -10.54 9.35 12.26
CA PHE A 226 -9.27 10.05 12.06
C PHE A 226 -8.36 9.35 11.07
N VAL A 227 -8.19 8.02 11.19
CA VAL A 227 -7.35 7.22 10.28
C VAL A 227 -7.89 7.26 8.86
N VAL A 228 -9.22 7.22 8.67
CA VAL A 228 -9.82 7.33 7.34
C VAL A 228 -9.63 8.74 6.77
N LEU A 229 -9.83 9.78 7.56
CA LEU A 229 -9.60 11.17 7.14
C LEU A 229 -8.13 11.40 6.74
N MET A 230 -7.19 10.91 7.56
CA MET A 230 -5.76 10.87 7.23
C MET A 230 -5.48 10.13 5.92
N SER A 231 -6.12 8.98 5.70
CA SER A 231 -5.95 8.19 4.47
C SER A 231 -6.42 8.95 3.24
N VAL A 232 -7.53 9.67 3.32
CA VAL A 232 -8.04 10.53 2.24
C VAL A 232 -7.08 11.69 1.95
N VAL A 233 -6.53 12.33 2.98
CA VAL A 233 -5.55 13.41 2.83
C VAL A 233 -4.25 12.91 2.21
N LEU A 234 -3.79 11.73 2.63
CA LEU A 234 -2.60 11.07 2.10
C LEU A 234 -2.77 10.72 0.61
N GLN A 235 -3.94 10.25 0.21
CA GLN A 235 -4.26 10.03 -1.20
C GLN A 235 -4.23 11.33 -2.01
N THR A 236 -4.71 12.43 -1.40
CA THR A 236 -4.73 13.75 -2.04
C THR A 236 -3.32 14.30 -2.26
N SER A 237 -2.42 14.15 -1.28
CA SER A 237 -1.03 14.61 -1.43
C SER A 237 -0.32 13.89 -2.58
N PHE A 238 -0.63 12.62 -2.81
CA PHE A 238 -0.06 11.80 -3.90
C PHE A 238 -0.55 12.18 -5.30
N LEU A 239 -1.63 12.97 -5.39
CA LEU A 239 -2.20 13.49 -6.62
C LEU A 239 -1.86 14.98 -6.84
N THR A 240 -1.39 15.69 -5.82
CA THR A 240 -1.23 17.15 -5.87
C THR A 240 0.17 17.56 -6.38
N PRO A 241 0.28 18.37 -7.45
CA PRO A 241 1.55 18.95 -7.86
C PRO A 241 2.15 19.84 -6.76
N PRO A 242 3.50 19.93 -6.62
CA PRO A 242 4.54 19.43 -7.54
C PRO A 242 4.98 17.98 -7.28
N PHE A 243 4.40 17.30 -6.29
CA PHE A 243 4.90 16.03 -5.75
C PHE A 243 4.05 14.81 -6.13
N GLY A 244 3.02 15.00 -6.96
CA GLY A 244 2.07 13.94 -7.32
C GLY A 244 2.72 12.74 -8.03
N TYR A 245 3.20 11.76 -7.25
CA TYR A 245 3.86 10.55 -7.74
C TYR A 245 3.03 9.84 -8.82
N ALA A 246 1.72 9.79 -8.62
CA ALA A 246 0.79 9.21 -9.59
C ALA A 246 0.79 9.97 -10.94
N LEU A 247 0.93 11.29 -10.92
CA LEU A 247 1.01 12.11 -12.15
C LEU A 247 2.32 11.87 -12.89
N PHE A 248 3.43 11.70 -12.19
CA PHE A 248 4.71 11.36 -12.80
C PHE A 248 4.73 9.94 -13.36
N TYR A 249 4.07 9.01 -12.68
CA TYR A 249 3.85 7.67 -13.21
C TYR A 249 3.04 7.72 -14.51
N LEU A 250 1.92 8.44 -14.53
CA LEU A 250 1.14 8.63 -15.75
C LEU A 250 1.98 9.31 -16.85
N ARG A 251 2.80 10.28 -16.50
CA ARG A 251 3.70 10.95 -17.45
C ARG A 251 4.72 10.00 -18.07
N ALA A 252 5.23 9.02 -17.31
CA ALA A 252 6.22 8.05 -17.77
C ALA A 252 5.66 7.08 -18.84
N ILE A 253 4.36 6.82 -18.81
CA ILE A 253 3.68 5.94 -19.78
C ILE A 253 2.91 6.72 -20.87
N ALA A 254 2.63 8.01 -20.65
CA ALA A 254 1.88 8.83 -21.58
C ALA A 254 2.67 9.10 -22.88
N PRO A 255 2.01 9.10 -24.05
CA PRO A 255 2.63 9.48 -25.32
C PRO A 255 3.31 10.85 -25.25
N LYS A 256 4.37 11.04 -26.04
CA LYS A 256 5.10 12.32 -26.09
C LYS A 256 4.22 13.52 -26.51
N SER A 257 3.10 13.28 -27.18
CA SER A 257 2.10 14.29 -27.55
C SER A 257 1.35 14.89 -26.36
N VAL A 258 1.25 14.17 -25.23
CA VAL A 258 0.58 14.66 -24.02
C VAL A 258 1.59 15.43 -23.17
N LYS A 259 1.31 16.72 -22.93
CA LYS A 259 2.15 17.56 -22.07
C LYS A 259 1.83 17.30 -20.59
N THR A 260 2.82 17.41 -19.72
CA THR A 260 2.65 17.26 -18.26
C THR A 260 1.59 18.23 -17.71
N SER A 261 1.47 19.43 -18.27
CA SER A 261 0.42 20.38 -17.89
C SER A 261 -1.00 19.87 -18.15
N GLN A 262 -1.22 19.10 -19.22
CA GLN A 262 -2.52 18.51 -19.51
C GLN A 262 -2.88 17.41 -18.51
N ILE A 263 -1.87 16.64 -18.07
CA ILE A 263 -2.03 15.63 -17.01
C ILE A 263 -2.40 16.32 -15.68
N ILE A 264 -1.69 17.40 -15.33
CA ILE A 264 -1.95 18.17 -14.11
C ILE A 264 -3.37 18.77 -14.12
N ILE A 265 -3.76 19.42 -15.23
CA ILE A 265 -5.10 20.01 -15.35
C ILE A 265 -6.17 18.92 -15.29
N GLY A 266 -5.90 17.74 -15.87
CA GLY A 266 -6.82 16.60 -15.85
C GLY A 266 -7.09 16.05 -14.45
N VAL A 267 -6.14 16.14 -13.51
CA VAL A 267 -6.35 15.65 -12.15
C VAL A 267 -7.05 16.65 -11.23
N LEU A 268 -7.01 17.95 -11.53
CA LEU A 268 -7.60 18.99 -10.67
C LEU A 268 -9.08 18.74 -10.33
N PRO A 269 -9.96 18.34 -11.27
CA PRO A 269 -11.34 17.99 -10.93
C PRO A 269 -11.44 16.83 -9.94
N PHE A 270 -10.57 15.83 -10.06
CA PHE A 270 -10.52 14.71 -9.12
C PHE A 270 -10.07 15.15 -7.72
N ILE A 271 -9.05 16.01 -7.63
CA ILE A 271 -8.63 16.60 -6.36
C ILE A 271 -9.80 17.37 -5.73
N GLY A 272 -10.53 18.16 -6.51
CA GLY A 272 -11.73 18.87 -6.05
C GLY A 272 -12.78 17.94 -5.45
N LEU A 273 -13.08 16.81 -6.12
CA LEU A 273 -14.00 15.81 -5.58
C LEU A 273 -13.49 15.16 -4.29
N ILE A 274 -12.18 14.87 -4.21
CA ILE A 274 -11.57 14.30 -3.00
C ILE A 274 -11.63 15.30 -1.84
N LEU A 275 -11.42 16.59 -2.09
CA LEU A 275 -11.54 17.63 -1.07
C LEU A 275 -12.99 17.77 -0.58
N ILE A 276 -13.98 17.70 -1.48
CA ILE A 276 -15.41 17.68 -1.11
C ILE A 276 -15.71 16.45 -0.24
N MET A 277 -15.20 15.28 -0.63
CA MET A 277 -15.35 14.04 0.16
C MET A 277 -14.66 14.18 1.52
N CYS A 278 -13.46 14.73 1.58
CA CYS A 278 -12.71 14.98 2.80
C CYS A 278 -13.49 15.89 3.75
N LEU A 279 -14.08 16.97 3.23
CA LEU A 279 -14.93 17.88 4.01
C LEU A 279 -16.22 17.19 4.47
N GLY A 280 -16.83 16.38 3.61
CA GLY A 280 -18.01 15.58 3.95
C GLY A 280 -17.72 14.59 5.08
N VAL A 281 -16.62 13.85 5.00
CA VAL A 281 -16.16 12.94 6.06
C VAL A 281 -15.83 13.71 7.34
N ALA A 282 -15.22 14.89 7.23
CA ALA A 282 -14.90 15.72 8.38
C ALA A 282 -16.19 16.15 9.11
N ILE A 283 -17.17 16.71 8.40
CA ILE A 283 -18.40 17.22 9.00
C ILE A 283 -19.35 16.10 9.45
N PHE A 284 -19.37 14.97 8.74
CA PHE A 284 -20.27 13.85 8.98
C PHE A 284 -19.48 12.56 9.26
N PRO A 285 -18.99 12.35 10.50
CA PRO A 285 -18.23 11.16 10.87
C PRO A 285 -18.96 9.83 10.60
N GLN A 286 -20.29 9.85 10.60
CA GLN A 286 -21.15 8.70 10.33
C GLN A 286 -20.91 8.13 8.93
N LEU A 287 -20.45 8.93 7.96
CA LEU A 287 -20.07 8.41 6.63
C LEU A 287 -18.99 7.33 6.71
N VAL A 288 -18.15 7.38 7.75
CA VAL A 288 -17.10 6.41 7.98
C VAL A 288 -17.54 5.34 8.98
N THR A 289 -18.20 5.73 10.06
CA THR A 289 -18.44 4.80 11.18
C THR A 289 -19.72 3.98 11.03
N TRP A 290 -20.71 4.44 10.27
CA TRP A 290 -22.03 3.81 10.17
C TRP A 290 -21.98 2.35 9.68
N LEU A 291 -21.25 2.08 8.60
CA LEU A 291 -21.20 0.74 8.02
C LEU A 291 -20.47 -0.27 8.94
N PRO A 292 -19.28 0.05 9.48
CA PRO A 292 -18.61 -0.78 10.49
C PRO A 292 -19.46 -1.00 11.73
N GLU A 293 -20.11 0.04 12.27
CA GLU A 293 -21.00 -0.09 13.42
C GLU A 293 -22.18 -1.02 13.09
N THR A 294 -22.78 -0.92 11.90
CA THR A 294 -23.91 -1.78 11.54
C THR A 294 -23.48 -3.25 11.33
N LEU A 295 -22.29 -3.50 10.81
CA LEU A 295 -21.81 -4.85 10.48
C LEU A 295 -21.17 -5.58 11.66
N TYR A 296 -20.43 -4.87 12.52
CA TYR A 296 -19.59 -5.47 13.57
C TYR A 296 -20.15 -5.31 14.98
N THR A 297 -21.23 -4.56 15.18
CA THR A 297 -21.91 -4.52 16.48
C THR A 297 -22.73 -5.80 16.66
N LYS A 298 -22.12 -6.80 17.29
CA LYS A 298 -22.79 -7.91 17.98
C LYS A 298 -22.59 -7.77 19.48
#